data_AF-A0A7R9T972-F1
#
_entry.id   AF-A0A7R9T972-F1
#
_cell.length_a   1.000
_cell.length_b   1.000
_cell.length_c   1.000
_cell.angle_alpha   90.00
_cell.angle_beta   90.00
_cell.angle_gamma   90.00
#
_symmetry.space_group_name_H-M   'P 1'
#
loop_
_entity.id
_entity.type
_entity.pdbx_description
1 polymer ?
#
loop_
_entity_poly.entity_id
_entity_poly.type
_entity_poly.pdbx_seq_one_letter_code
_entity_poly.pdbx_strand_id
1 'polypeptide(L)'
;GCGAAGGGPLRLNNGGMAPFYYEQGADALDVLPEKQPVVWTAGSEQEVAWAITANHGGGYQLRLCKLDEGAPRGGVSEECFQRTPLRFAADANGAYSRIVNTSAPHEPPVLVKRVTVSEGTTPAGSEWA
;
A
#
# COMPACT_ATOMS: atom_id res chain seq x y z
N GLY A 1 -6.02 6.14 -10.48
CA GLY A 1 -5.30 6.55 -9.26
C GLY A 1 -6.02 6.00 -8.05
N CYS A 2 -5.26 5.43 -7.11
CA CYS A 2 -5.69 4.60 -5.95
C CYS A 2 -5.80 3.09 -6.19
N GLY A 3 -5.43 2.59 -7.37
CA GLY A 3 -5.28 1.17 -7.66
C GLY A 3 -6.41 0.62 -8.53
N ALA A 4 -6.11 -0.43 -9.30
CA ALA A 4 -7.03 -1.03 -10.26
C ALA A 4 -7.60 -2.35 -9.73
N ALA A 5 -8.92 -2.51 -9.79
CA ALA A 5 -9.57 -3.76 -9.43
C ALA A 5 -9.06 -4.93 -10.28
N GLY A 6 -8.55 -5.99 -9.64
CA GLY A 6 -7.94 -7.13 -10.33
C GLY A 6 -6.59 -6.81 -11.00
N GLY A 7 -5.91 -5.73 -10.59
CA GLY A 7 -4.54 -5.40 -10.99
C GLY A 7 -4.38 -4.82 -12.41
N GLY A 8 -5.46 -4.68 -13.18
CA GLY A 8 -5.40 -4.11 -14.52
C GLY A 8 -6.67 -4.37 -15.34
N PRO A 9 -6.70 -3.99 -16.62
CA PRO A 9 -7.90 -4.11 -17.45
C PRO A 9 -8.20 -5.55 -17.91
N LEU A 10 -7.20 -6.45 -17.87
CA LEU A 10 -7.34 -7.83 -18.35
C LEU A 10 -7.60 -8.79 -17.20
N ARG A 11 -8.67 -9.57 -17.32
CA ARG A 11 -8.96 -10.67 -16.39
C ARG A 11 -7.90 -11.76 -16.54
N LEU A 12 -7.50 -12.36 -15.41
CA LEU A 12 -6.59 -13.51 -15.38
C LEU A 12 -5.20 -13.22 -15.99
N ASN A 13 -4.75 -11.96 -15.97
CA ASN A 13 -3.42 -11.57 -16.41
C ASN A 13 -2.63 -10.96 -15.25
N ASN A 14 -1.65 -11.67 -14.67
CA ASN A 14 -0.71 -11.25 -13.61
C ASN A 14 -1.23 -10.45 -12.37
N GLY A 15 -2.50 -10.04 -12.32
CA GLY A 15 -3.15 -9.24 -11.28
C GLY A 15 -4.48 -9.85 -10.79
N GLY A 16 -4.92 -10.96 -11.39
CA GLY A 16 -6.07 -11.74 -10.96
C GLY A 16 -7.41 -11.34 -11.58
N MET A 17 -8.49 -11.53 -10.83
CA MET A 17 -9.83 -11.07 -11.18
C MET A 17 -10.27 -10.00 -10.18
N ALA A 18 -11.00 -8.99 -10.66
CA ALA A 18 -11.67 -8.05 -9.77
C ALA A 18 -12.65 -8.75 -8.80
N PRO A 19 -12.86 -8.21 -7.59
CA PRO A 19 -13.90 -8.70 -6.69
C PRO A 19 -15.29 -8.61 -7.34
N PHE A 20 -16.23 -9.47 -6.92
CA PHE A 20 -17.53 -9.67 -7.57
C PHE A 20 -18.36 -8.39 -7.81
N TYR A 21 -18.15 -7.34 -7.00
CA TYR A 21 -18.92 -6.09 -7.06
C TYR A 21 -18.25 -4.96 -7.86
N TYR A 22 -17.06 -5.19 -8.42
CA TYR A 22 -16.32 -4.17 -9.16
C TYR A 22 -15.96 -4.67 -10.56
N GLU A 23 -16.01 -3.77 -11.54
CA GLU A 23 -15.54 -4.08 -12.89
C GLU A 23 -14.01 -4.30 -12.90
N GLN A 24 -13.54 -5.14 -13.82
CA GLN A 24 -12.12 -5.37 -14.01
C GLN A 24 -11.42 -4.07 -14.43
N GLY A 25 -10.33 -3.72 -13.75
CA GLY A 25 -9.58 -2.50 -14.02
C GLY A 25 -10.22 -1.23 -13.49
N ALA A 26 -11.38 -1.32 -12.81
CA ALA A 26 -12.02 -0.17 -12.21
C ALA A 26 -11.07 0.54 -11.25
N ASP A 27 -11.02 1.86 -11.36
CA ASP A 27 -10.18 2.68 -10.51
C ASP A 27 -10.81 2.81 -9.13
N ALA A 28 -10.03 2.51 -8.08
CA ALA A 28 -10.52 2.56 -6.71
C ALA A 28 -11.05 3.95 -6.32
N LEU A 29 -10.48 5.02 -6.90
CA LEU A 29 -10.96 6.38 -6.73
C LEU A 29 -12.35 6.64 -7.32
N ASP A 30 -12.81 5.83 -8.27
CA ASP A 30 -14.14 6.00 -8.86
C ASP A 30 -15.18 5.15 -8.13
N VAL A 31 -14.80 3.93 -7.71
CA VAL A 31 -15.78 2.92 -7.27
C VAL A 31 -15.85 2.71 -5.75
N LEU A 32 -14.81 3.04 -4.99
CA LEU A 32 -14.85 2.86 -3.54
C LEU A 32 -15.60 4.03 -2.88
N PRO A 33 -16.44 3.79 -1.86
CA PRO A 33 -17.01 4.87 -1.08
C PRO A 33 -15.96 5.47 -0.15
N GLU A 34 -16.12 6.75 0.17
CA GLU A 34 -15.36 7.39 1.24
C GLU A 34 -15.66 6.70 2.58
N LYS A 35 -14.62 6.52 3.41
CA LYS A 35 -14.71 5.92 4.73
C LYS A 35 -14.25 6.92 5.78
N GLN A 36 -14.75 6.75 7.01
CA GLN A 36 -14.24 7.49 8.17
C GLN A 36 -12.74 7.23 8.32
N PRO A 37 -11.89 8.27 8.29
CA PRO A 37 -10.45 8.09 8.35
C PRO A 37 -10.00 7.68 9.75
N VAL A 38 -8.93 6.88 9.80
CA VAL A 38 -8.15 6.74 11.03
C VAL A 38 -7.36 8.02 11.24
N VAL A 39 -7.41 8.57 12.45
CA VAL A 39 -6.69 9.81 12.79
C VAL A 39 -5.34 9.46 13.39
N TRP A 40 -4.27 9.99 12.79
CA TRP A 40 -2.90 9.82 13.27
C TRP A 40 -2.27 11.17 13.61
N THR A 41 -1.39 11.16 14.61
CA THR A 41 -0.53 12.31 14.88
C THR A 41 0.48 12.47 13.76
N ALA A 42 0.63 13.67 13.21
CA ALA A 42 1.61 13.93 12.16
C ALA A 42 3.04 13.58 12.62
N GLY A 43 3.80 12.88 11.78
CA GLY A 43 5.17 12.45 12.08
C GLY A 43 5.28 11.22 13.00
N SER A 44 4.17 10.63 13.43
CA SER A 44 4.19 9.38 14.19
C SER A 44 4.49 8.16 13.32
N GLU A 45 5.07 7.13 13.94
CA GLU A 45 5.24 5.81 13.33
C GLU A 45 3.93 5.02 13.42
N GLN A 46 3.58 4.32 12.36
CA GLN A 46 2.33 3.56 12.27
C GLN A 46 2.61 2.15 11.76
N GLU A 47 1.95 1.16 12.38
CA GLU A 47 1.89 -0.20 11.83
C GLU A 47 0.82 -0.23 10.73
N VAL A 48 1.21 -0.67 9.54
CA VAL A 48 0.29 -0.85 8.40
C VAL A 48 0.42 -2.28 7.86
N ALA A 49 -0.62 -2.75 7.20
CA ALA A 49 -0.66 -4.09 6.62
C ALA A 49 -1.24 -4.06 5.21
N TRP A 50 -0.75 -4.99 4.38
CA TRP A 50 -1.30 -5.32 3.08
C TRP A 50 -1.30 -6.85 2.93
N ALA A 51 -2.11 -7.37 2.02
CA ALA A 51 -2.31 -8.81 1.87
C ALA A 51 -1.64 -9.34 0.59
N ILE A 52 -1.00 -10.50 0.71
CA ILE A 52 -0.43 -11.27 -0.39
C ILE A 52 -1.35 -12.46 -0.63
N THR A 53 -2.01 -12.51 -1.79
CA THR A 53 -2.81 -13.67 -2.22
C THR A 53 -2.13 -14.49 -3.31
N ALA A 54 -1.05 -13.95 -3.90
CA ALA A 54 -0.19 -14.62 -4.87
C ALA A 54 1.27 -14.26 -4.54
N ASN A 55 2.19 -15.22 -4.61
CA ASN A 55 3.59 -15.10 -4.19
C ASN A 55 4.46 -14.29 -5.17
N HIS A 56 3.91 -13.22 -5.75
CA HIS A 56 4.68 -12.27 -6.53
C HIS A 56 5.69 -11.58 -5.61
N GLY A 57 6.98 -11.82 -5.88
CA GLY A 57 8.07 -11.12 -5.20
C GLY A 57 8.21 -9.68 -5.67
N GLY A 58 9.23 -8.99 -5.16
CA GLY A 58 9.50 -7.59 -5.42
C GLY A 58 9.58 -6.83 -4.12
N GLY A 59 9.21 -5.56 -4.16
CA GLY A 59 9.09 -4.75 -2.96
C GLY A 59 7.87 -3.84 -3.01
N TYR A 60 7.64 -3.15 -1.91
CA TYR A 60 6.52 -2.23 -1.74
C TYR A 60 6.98 -0.91 -1.16
N GLN A 61 6.21 0.13 -1.44
CA GLN A 61 6.40 1.47 -0.92
C GLN A 61 5.06 2.02 -0.45
N LEU A 62 5.11 2.84 0.58
CA LEU A 62 3.97 3.55 1.12
C LEU A 62 4.10 5.03 0.82
N ARG A 63 3.00 5.68 0.44
CA ARG A 63 2.96 7.09 0.07
C ARG A 63 1.66 7.72 0.55
N LEU A 64 1.68 9.02 0.80
CA LEU A 64 0.48 9.79 1.12
C LEU A 64 0.23 10.84 0.03
N CYS A 65 -1.02 10.96 -0.39
CA CYS A 65 -1.48 12.11 -1.15
C CYS A 65 -2.19 13.06 -0.18
N LYS A 66 -1.71 14.31 -0.10
CA LYS A 66 -2.36 15.33 0.71
C LYS A 66 -3.60 15.82 -0.02
N LEU A 67 -4.75 15.71 0.62
CA LEU A 67 -6.02 16.23 0.11
C LEU A 67 -6.17 17.71 0.47
N ASP A 68 -6.83 18.47 -0.41
CA ASP A 68 -7.23 19.83 -0.11
C ASP A 68 -8.44 19.86 0.83
N GLU A 69 -8.53 20.88 1.69
CA GLU A 69 -9.66 21.04 2.60
C GLU A 69 -10.97 21.11 1.83
N GLY A 70 -11.94 20.27 2.21
CA GLY A 70 -13.25 20.18 1.55
C GLY A 70 -13.25 19.43 0.21
N ALA A 71 -12.13 18.88 -0.23
CA ALA A 71 -12.02 18.09 -1.46
C ALA A 71 -11.53 16.66 -1.16
N PRO A 72 -12.37 15.79 -0.57
CA PRO A 72 -11.96 14.46 -0.07
C PRO A 72 -11.42 13.51 -1.16
N ARG A 73 -11.64 13.82 -2.43
CA ARG A 73 -11.14 13.07 -3.59
C ARG A 73 -10.49 13.96 -4.65
N GLY A 74 -10.56 15.28 -4.48
CA GLY A 74 -10.03 16.23 -5.46
C GLY A 74 -8.50 16.17 -5.49
N GLY A 75 -7.91 16.09 -6.68
CA GLY A 75 -6.47 16.11 -6.85
C GLY A 75 -5.74 14.81 -6.50
N VAL A 76 -6.46 13.72 -6.20
CA VAL A 76 -5.83 12.41 -5.98
C VAL A 76 -5.29 11.86 -7.30
N SER A 77 -3.98 11.73 -7.39
CA SER A 77 -3.29 11.17 -8.55
C SER A 77 -1.99 10.47 -8.14
N GLU A 78 -1.37 9.71 -9.05
CA GLU A 78 -0.06 9.10 -8.80
C GLU A 78 1.00 10.18 -8.54
N GLU A 79 0.95 11.30 -9.27
CA GLU A 79 1.83 12.44 -9.06
C GLU A 79 1.66 13.06 -7.67
N CYS A 80 0.44 13.05 -7.10
CA CYS A 80 0.21 13.48 -5.74
C CYS A 80 0.92 12.56 -4.72
N PHE A 81 0.77 11.24 -4.87
CA PHE A 81 1.44 10.27 -4.00
C PHE A 81 2.96 10.35 -4.09
N GLN A 82 3.50 10.56 -5.29
CA GLN A 82 4.94 10.71 -5.51
C GLN A 82 5.56 11.91 -4.80
N ARG A 83 4.77 12.88 -4.32
CA ARG A 83 5.29 14.02 -3.54
C ARG A 83 5.61 13.67 -2.08
N THR A 84 5.01 12.61 -1.55
CA THR A 84 5.14 12.25 -0.12
C THR A 84 5.38 10.76 0.06
N PRO A 85 6.54 10.22 -0.39
CA PRO A 85 6.95 8.87 -0.03
C PRO A 85 7.21 8.78 1.48
N LEU A 86 6.73 7.71 2.09
CA LEU A 86 7.00 7.40 3.49
C LEU A 86 8.26 6.55 3.61
N ARG A 87 8.92 6.65 4.77
CA ARG A 87 10.06 5.81 5.15
C ARG A 87 9.60 4.71 6.07
N PHE A 88 10.30 3.58 6.03
CA PHE A 88 10.06 2.52 6.98
C PHE A 88 10.69 2.88 8.32
N ALA A 89 9.90 2.81 9.40
CA ALA A 89 10.41 2.94 10.74
C ALA A 89 11.48 1.86 11.02
N ALA A 90 12.48 2.20 11.81
CA ALA A 90 13.45 1.25 12.34
C ALA A 90 13.38 1.31 13.87
N ASP A 91 13.25 0.16 14.53
CA ASP A 91 13.36 0.10 15.98
C ASP A 91 14.81 -0.24 16.41
N ALA A 92 15.09 -0.13 17.71
CA ALA A 92 16.41 -0.39 18.28
C ALA A 92 16.88 -1.86 18.12
N ASN A 93 15.97 -2.79 17.82
CA ASN A 93 16.24 -4.21 17.63
C ASN A 93 16.30 -4.62 16.15
N GLY A 94 15.93 -3.74 15.22
CA GLY A 94 16.07 -3.88 13.78
C GLY A 94 14.79 -3.54 13.00
N ALA A 95 14.88 -3.53 11.67
CA ALA A 95 13.73 -3.38 10.79
C ALA A 95 13.18 -4.77 10.46
N TYR A 96 12.01 -5.14 10.98
CA TYR A 96 11.34 -6.41 10.69
C TYR A 96 9.95 -6.21 10.11
N SER A 97 9.59 -7.04 9.14
CA SER A 97 8.23 -7.22 8.64
C SER A 97 7.59 -8.43 9.34
N ARG A 98 6.31 -8.32 9.68
CA ARG A 98 5.52 -9.39 10.30
C ARG A 98 4.64 -10.05 9.24
N ILE A 99 4.88 -11.33 8.96
CA ILE A 99 4.03 -12.11 8.07
C ILE A 99 3.01 -12.86 8.94
N VAL A 100 1.73 -12.54 8.74
CA VAL A 100 0.61 -13.15 9.46
C VAL A 100 -0.12 -14.11 8.52
N ASN A 101 -0.26 -15.37 8.94
CA ASN A 101 -1.08 -16.34 8.24
C ASN A 101 -2.55 -16.15 8.63
N THR A 102 -3.34 -15.52 7.76
CA THR A 102 -4.76 -15.27 8.04
C THR A 102 -5.60 -16.55 8.14
N SER A 103 -5.13 -17.67 7.57
CA SER A 103 -5.79 -18.98 7.66
C SER A 103 -5.47 -19.72 8.97
N ALA A 104 -4.47 -19.27 9.72
CA ALA A 104 -4.07 -19.83 11.02
C ALA A 104 -3.81 -18.70 12.02
N PRO A 105 -4.84 -17.93 12.43
CA PRO A 105 -4.68 -16.69 13.19
C PRO A 105 -4.12 -16.89 14.62
N HIS A 106 -4.08 -18.13 15.10
CA HIS A 106 -3.49 -18.48 16.39
C HIS A 106 -1.97 -18.68 16.32
N GLU A 107 -1.39 -18.81 15.12
CA GLU A 107 0.05 -18.92 14.94
C GLU A 107 0.71 -17.56 15.15
N PRO A 108 1.89 -17.53 15.80
CA PRO A 108 2.65 -16.28 15.92
C PRO A 108 3.09 -15.78 14.54
N PRO A 109 3.13 -14.46 14.32
CA PRO A 109 3.65 -13.91 13.07
C PRO A 109 5.12 -14.33 12.84
N VAL A 110 5.46 -14.61 11.59
CA VAL A 110 6.86 -14.83 11.20
C VAL A 110 7.53 -13.47 11.05
N LEU A 111 8.65 -13.27 11.75
CA LEU A 111 9.46 -12.07 11.60
C LEU A 111 10.47 -12.26 10.47
N VAL A 112 10.41 -11.39 9.47
CA VAL A 112 11.37 -11.35 8.36
C VAL A 112 12.14 -10.07 8.46
N LYS A 113 13.48 -10.15 8.43
CA LYS A 113 14.34 -8.97 8.42
C LYS A 113 13.99 -8.15 7.16
N ARG A 114 13.50 -6.94 7.36
CA ARG A 114 13.17 -6.00 6.28
C ARG A 114 14.46 -5.44 5.70
N VAL A 115 14.61 -5.58 4.39
CA VAL A 115 15.69 -4.98 3.62
C VAL A 115 15.10 -3.82 2.86
N THR A 116 15.64 -2.62 3.02
CA THR A 116 15.17 -1.44 2.30
C THR A 116 16.16 -1.02 1.23
N VAL A 117 15.67 -0.60 0.07
CA VAL A 117 16.46 0.02 -0.99
C VAL A 117 16.00 1.44 -1.26
N SER A 118 16.95 2.33 -1.53
CA SER A 118 16.69 3.74 -1.86
C SER A 118 17.34 4.21 -3.16
N GLU A 119 18.22 3.40 -3.73
CA GLU A 119 18.83 3.63 -5.04
C GLU A 119 17.94 3.01 -6.13
N GLY A 120 17.80 3.71 -7.27
CA GLY A 120 16.96 3.24 -8.38
C GLY A 120 15.45 3.28 -8.09
N THR A 121 15.01 3.92 -7.01
CA THR A 121 13.59 4.02 -6.66
C THR A 121 12.89 5.15 -7.41
N THR A 122 11.57 5.05 -7.50
CA THR A 122 10.70 6.12 -8.00
C THR A 122 9.66 6.43 -6.92
N PRO A 123 9.60 7.67 -6.41
CA PRO A 123 10.49 8.80 -6.66
C PRO A 123 11.94 8.51 -6.25
N ALA A 124 12.91 9.22 -6.83
CA ALA A 124 14.33 9.02 -6.49
C ALA A 124 14.59 9.28 -4.99
N GLY A 125 15.32 8.38 -4.34
CA GLY A 125 15.66 8.49 -2.90
C GLY A 125 14.54 8.07 -1.95
N SER A 126 13.40 7.62 -2.47
CA SER A 126 12.33 7.00 -1.68
C SER A 126 12.69 5.56 -1.29
N GLU A 127 11.98 4.95 -0.34
CA GLU A 127 12.31 3.62 0.19
C GLU A 127 11.35 2.52 -0.29
N TRP A 128 11.90 1.40 -0.74
CA TRP A 128 11.17 0.15 -1.03
C TRP A 128 11.62 -0.93 -0.06
N ALA A 129 10.70 -1.80 0.37
CA ALA A 129 10.95 -2.93 1.27
C ALA A 129 10.43 -4.25 0.73
#